data_AF-A0A8H4Y766-F1
#
_entry.id   AF-A0A8H4Y766-F1
#
_cell.length_a   1.000
_cell.length_b   1.000
_cell.length_c   1.000
_cell.angle_alpha   90.00
_cell.angle_beta   90.00
_cell.angle_gamma   90.00
#
_symmetry.space_group_name_H-M   'P 1'
#
loop_
_entity.id
_entity.type
_entity.pdbx_description
1 polymer ?
#
loop_
_entity_poly.entity_id
_entity_poly.type
_entity_poly.pdbx_seq_one_letter_code
_entity_poly.pdbx_strand_id
1 'polypeptide(L)'
;MKPSTILSFGAVLLSSPSTVDARQCNGPPCGRIENETPWAAKWADLGMTDHRCQLSTVTDPVKCKQFTLPARTSRGGFLHPPRTDVDAFCYANRGYYVRFGLLGRWQPVRAGVWIKIDSAQTAKCDARDGAPHCTVTYG
;
A
#
# COMPACT_ATOMS: atom_id res chain seq x y z
N MET A 1 -39.56 51.32 16.81
CA MET A 1 -38.54 50.42 17.41
C MET A 1 -38.21 49.35 16.36
N LYS A 2 -36.93 49.21 15.99
CA LYS A 2 -36.30 48.12 15.22
C LYS A 2 -35.34 47.40 16.19
N PRO A 3 -34.89 46.14 15.98
CA PRO A 3 -35.17 45.24 14.85
C PRO A 3 -35.69 43.85 15.27
N SER A 4 -36.27 43.11 14.32
CA SER A 4 -36.54 41.67 14.45
C SER A 4 -35.38 40.87 13.88
N THR A 5 -34.85 39.98 14.72
CA THR A 5 -33.78 39.02 14.46
C THR A 5 -34.25 37.94 13.50
N ILE A 6 -33.56 37.73 12.37
CA ILE A 6 -33.74 36.54 11.52
C ILE A 6 -32.50 35.66 11.71
N LEU A 7 -32.71 34.48 12.30
CA LEU A 7 -31.71 33.42 12.41
C LEU A 7 -31.40 32.86 11.02
N SER A 8 -30.15 33.03 10.59
CA SER A 8 -29.59 32.33 9.45
C SER A 8 -29.28 30.88 9.85
N PHE A 9 -30.01 29.92 9.27
CA PHE A 9 -29.61 28.52 9.31
C PHE A 9 -28.59 28.29 8.20
N GLY A 10 -27.31 28.31 8.58
CA GLY A 10 -26.22 27.90 7.72
C GLY A 10 -26.38 26.43 7.33
N ALA A 11 -26.65 26.18 6.05
CA ALA A 11 -26.58 24.83 5.49
C ALA A 11 -25.11 24.38 5.52
N VAL A 12 -24.78 23.47 6.45
CA VAL A 12 -23.52 22.75 6.44
C VAL A 12 -23.57 21.78 5.25
N LEU A 13 -22.98 22.20 4.13
CA LEU A 13 -22.65 21.30 3.04
C LEU A 13 -21.62 20.30 3.60
N LEU A 14 -22.09 19.10 3.92
CA LEU A 14 -21.26 17.93 4.15
C LEU A 14 -20.47 17.69 2.86
N SER A 15 -19.26 18.23 2.78
CA SER A 15 -18.29 17.81 1.79
C SER A 15 -18.04 16.32 2.03
N SER A 16 -18.58 15.50 1.13
CA SER A 16 -18.19 14.09 1.06
C SER A 16 -16.67 14.07 0.97
N PRO A 17 -15.95 13.33 1.84
CA PRO A 17 -14.54 13.14 1.63
C PRO A 17 -14.39 12.47 0.27
N SER A 18 -13.91 13.22 -0.71
CA SER A 18 -13.39 12.65 -1.94
C SER A 18 -12.29 11.71 -1.49
N THR A 19 -12.59 10.41 -1.48
CA THR A 19 -11.58 9.38 -1.30
C THR A 19 -10.55 9.64 -2.38
N VAL A 20 -9.42 10.23 -1.98
CA VAL A 20 -8.26 10.43 -2.85
C VAL A 20 -7.81 9.02 -3.20
N ASP A 21 -8.33 8.57 -4.35
CA ASP A 21 -8.14 7.24 -4.90
C ASP A 21 -6.62 7.05 -5.03
N ALA A 22 -6.11 6.00 -4.39
CA ALA A 22 -4.74 5.56 -4.66
C ALA A 22 -4.58 5.46 -6.17
N ARG A 23 -3.52 6.04 -6.74
CA ARG A 23 -3.41 6.30 -8.19
C ARG A 23 -3.98 5.13 -8.99
N GLN A 24 -5.12 5.38 -9.62
CA GLN A 24 -5.77 4.39 -10.46
C GLN A 24 -4.78 4.00 -11.55
N CYS A 25 -4.52 2.71 -11.69
CA CYS A 25 -3.61 2.25 -12.71
C CYS A 25 -4.30 2.34 -14.08
N ASN A 26 -3.91 3.36 -14.84
CA ASN A 26 -4.57 3.74 -16.10
C ASN A 26 -4.12 2.89 -17.30
N GLY A 27 -3.00 2.19 -17.21
CA GLY A 27 -2.49 1.28 -18.23
C GLY A 27 -1.54 0.25 -17.61
N PRO A 28 -1.43 -0.96 -18.19
CA PRO A 28 -0.51 -1.98 -17.69
C PRO A 28 0.96 -1.59 -17.97
N PRO A 29 1.90 -2.11 -17.18
CA PRO A 29 1.69 -3.02 -16.05
C PRO A 29 1.38 -2.26 -14.74
N CYS A 30 0.75 -2.93 -13.78
CA CYS A 30 0.47 -2.36 -12.45
C CYS A 30 0.96 -3.32 -11.37
N GLY A 31 1.74 -2.78 -10.43
CA GLY A 31 2.33 -3.48 -9.32
C GLY A 31 1.25 -4.10 -8.46
N ARG A 32 1.55 -5.28 -7.92
CA ARG A 32 0.59 -6.08 -7.17
C ARG A 32 1.22 -6.72 -5.95
N ILE A 33 0.42 -6.87 -4.91
CA ILE A 33 0.74 -7.69 -3.75
C ILE A 33 -0.38 -8.71 -3.50
N GLU A 34 0.01 -9.95 -3.28
CA GLU A 34 -0.84 -11.06 -2.86
C GLU A 34 -0.39 -11.49 -1.46
N ASN A 35 -1.18 -11.15 -0.45
CA ASN A 35 -0.91 -11.51 0.93
C ASN A 35 -1.71 -12.76 1.31
N GLU A 36 -1.13 -13.93 1.07
CA GLU A 36 -1.66 -15.20 1.52
C GLU A 36 -1.25 -15.53 2.95
N THR A 37 -0.70 -14.59 3.70
CA THR A 37 -0.32 -14.85 5.11
C THR A 37 -1.50 -14.62 6.05
N PRO A 38 -1.46 -15.15 7.30
CA PRO A 38 -2.46 -14.85 8.32
C PRO A 38 -2.27 -13.48 8.98
N TRP A 39 -1.28 -12.69 8.56
CA TRP A 39 -1.00 -11.38 9.14
C TRP A 39 -1.39 -10.28 8.16
N ALA A 40 -1.83 -9.14 8.69
CA ALA A 40 -2.04 -7.96 7.88
C ALA A 40 -0.69 -7.40 7.38
N ALA A 41 -0.64 -7.06 6.10
CA ALA A 41 0.43 -6.30 5.50
C ALA A 41 0.03 -4.82 5.35
N LYS A 42 0.97 -4.00 4.90
CA LYS A 42 0.74 -2.66 4.39
C LYS A 42 1.19 -2.59 2.95
N TRP A 43 0.52 -1.76 2.17
CA TRP A 43 0.96 -1.37 0.83
C TRP A 43 0.95 0.15 0.71
N ALA A 44 1.71 0.68 -0.23
CA ALA A 44 1.83 2.12 -0.42
C ALA A 44 1.90 2.52 -1.89
N ASP A 45 1.44 3.75 -2.12
CA ASP A 45 1.67 4.57 -3.31
C ASP A 45 2.79 5.56 -2.97
N LEU A 46 3.90 5.53 -3.71
CA LEU A 46 5.08 6.35 -3.44
C LEU A 46 4.98 7.70 -4.15
N GLY A 47 5.51 8.75 -3.52
CA GLY A 47 5.45 10.13 -4.03
C GLY A 47 4.22 10.92 -3.54
N MET A 48 3.29 10.28 -2.84
CA MET A 48 2.15 10.92 -2.19
C MET A 48 2.54 11.49 -0.81
N THR A 49 1.91 12.58 -0.36
CA THR A 49 2.43 13.39 0.77
C THR A 49 1.92 13.02 2.16
N ASP A 50 1.05 12.01 2.30
CA ASP A 50 0.29 11.78 3.53
C ASP A 50 1.14 11.11 4.65
N HIS A 51 2.17 10.37 4.28
CA HIS A 51 3.00 9.57 5.19
C HIS A 51 4.47 9.56 4.75
N ARG A 52 5.32 8.90 5.54
CA ARG A 52 6.72 8.59 5.20
C ARG A 52 6.99 7.09 5.27
N CYS A 53 7.60 6.54 4.23
CA CYS A 53 7.95 5.13 4.10
C CYS A 53 9.47 4.98 4.10
N GLN A 54 10.01 4.23 5.05
CA GLN A 54 11.44 3.87 5.06
C GLN A 54 11.66 2.69 4.11
N LEU A 55 12.15 2.95 2.88
CA LEU A 55 12.50 1.86 1.97
C LEU A 55 13.81 1.20 2.41
N SER A 56 13.94 -0.10 2.13
CA SER A 56 15.16 -0.88 2.42
C SER A 56 16.40 -0.43 1.65
N THR A 57 16.23 0.29 0.55
CA THR A 57 17.31 0.67 -0.39
C THR A 57 17.81 2.10 -0.22
N VAL A 58 17.17 2.90 0.64
CA VAL A 58 17.51 4.32 0.83
C VAL A 58 17.62 4.63 2.32
N THR A 59 18.43 5.63 2.65
CA THR A 59 18.61 6.06 4.05
C THR A 59 17.42 6.88 4.54
N ASP A 60 16.95 7.84 3.73
CA ASP A 60 15.89 8.76 4.15
C ASP A 60 14.48 8.24 3.81
N PRO A 61 13.51 8.36 4.73
CA PRO A 61 12.13 8.02 4.43
C PRO A 61 11.56 8.84 3.27
N VAL A 62 10.97 8.15 2.29
CA VAL A 62 10.31 8.76 1.13
C VAL A 62 8.86 9.10 1.44
N LYS A 63 8.32 10.11 0.75
CA LYS A 63 6.89 10.46 0.85
C LYS A 63 6.05 9.32 0.26
N CYS A 64 4.99 8.93 0.95
CA CYS A 64 4.08 7.90 0.49
C CYS A 64 2.66 8.07 1.05
N LYS A 65 1.70 7.32 0.52
CA LYS A 65 0.40 7.07 1.15
C LYS A 65 0.30 5.59 1.51
N GLN A 66 0.05 5.29 2.78
CA GLN A 66 0.02 3.92 3.29
C GLN A 66 -1.41 3.42 3.45
N PHE A 67 -1.60 2.13 3.19
CA PHE A 67 -2.89 1.47 3.29
C PHE A 67 -2.72 0.11 3.96
N THR A 68 -3.77 -0.35 4.63
CA THR A 68 -3.81 -1.71 5.20
C THR A 68 -4.20 -2.72 4.13
N LEU A 69 -3.47 -3.84 4.10
CA LEU A 69 -3.86 -5.05 3.37
C LEU A 69 -4.20 -6.14 4.39
N PRO A 70 -5.47 -6.53 4.54
CA PRO A 70 -5.85 -7.61 5.44
C PRO A 70 -5.14 -8.93 5.13
N ALA A 71 -5.13 -9.85 6.10
CA ALA A 71 -4.67 -11.21 5.90
C ALA A 71 -5.49 -11.90 4.80
N ARG A 72 -4.86 -12.79 4.01
CA ARG A 72 -5.51 -13.55 2.93
C ARG A 72 -6.21 -12.68 1.87
N THR A 73 -5.62 -11.53 1.54
CA THR A 73 -6.15 -10.61 0.51
C THR A 73 -5.07 -10.13 -0.45
N SER A 74 -5.47 -9.54 -1.57
CA SER A 74 -4.55 -8.98 -2.57
C SER A 74 -4.94 -7.56 -2.94
N ARG A 75 -3.97 -6.78 -3.45
CA ARG A 75 -4.21 -5.43 -3.98
C ARG A 75 -3.33 -5.17 -5.19
N GLY A 76 -3.86 -4.39 -6.12
CA GLY A 76 -3.16 -3.95 -7.32
C GLY A 76 -3.30 -4.90 -8.51
N GLY A 77 -2.59 -4.57 -9.58
CA GLY A 77 -2.72 -5.22 -10.88
C GLY A 77 -3.74 -4.53 -11.80
N PHE A 78 -3.44 -4.55 -13.10
CA PHE A 78 -4.29 -3.92 -14.13
C PHE A 78 -5.63 -4.64 -14.33
N LEU A 79 -5.61 -5.96 -14.19
CA LEU A 79 -6.76 -6.83 -14.45
C LEU A 79 -7.71 -6.97 -13.25
N HIS A 80 -7.45 -6.27 -12.15
CA HIS A 80 -8.21 -6.40 -10.91
C HIS A 80 -8.75 -5.04 -10.45
N PRO A 81 -10.08 -4.85 -10.39
CA PRO A 81 -10.65 -3.63 -9.85
C PRO A 81 -10.57 -3.58 -8.31
N PRO A 82 -10.38 -2.40 -7.71
CA PRO A 82 -9.96 -1.17 -8.38
C PRO A 82 -8.53 -1.31 -8.90
N ARG A 83 -8.30 -0.83 -10.14
CA ARG A 83 -6.97 -0.87 -10.75
C ARG A 83 -6.05 0.02 -9.93
N THR A 84 -5.07 -0.57 -9.29
CA THR A 84 -4.14 0.16 -8.42
C THR A 84 -2.73 -0.26 -8.78
N ASP A 85 -1.81 0.71 -8.84
CA ASP A 85 -0.38 0.42 -8.93
C ASP A 85 0.20 0.40 -7.51
N VAL A 86 0.63 -0.77 -7.05
CA VAL A 86 1.27 -0.90 -5.74
C VAL A 86 2.76 -0.67 -5.92
N ASP A 87 3.30 0.38 -5.30
CA ASP A 87 4.73 0.71 -5.41
C ASP A 87 5.60 0.04 -4.35
N ALA A 88 5.03 -0.23 -3.17
CA ALA A 88 5.76 -0.80 -2.06
C ALA A 88 4.85 -1.55 -1.09
N PHE A 89 5.46 -2.46 -0.32
CA PHE A 89 4.78 -3.18 0.75
C PHE A 89 5.66 -3.38 1.98
N CYS A 90 5.04 -3.64 3.12
CA CYS A 90 5.74 -4.07 4.34
C CYS A 90 4.83 -4.87 5.29
N TYR A 91 5.45 -5.48 6.30
CA TYR A 91 4.77 -5.93 7.51
C TYR A 91 5.15 -5.00 8.66
N ALA A 92 4.20 -4.16 9.11
CA ALA A 92 4.48 -3.10 10.07
C ALA A 92 5.01 -3.60 11.43
N ASN A 93 4.47 -4.73 11.91
CA ASN A 93 4.73 -5.23 13.27
C ASN A 93 5.46 -6.58 13.29
N ARG A 94 6.02 -7.02 12.16
CA ARG A 94 6.65 -8.34 12.02
C ARG A 94 7.78 -8.33 11.01
N GLY A 95 8.92 -8.94 11.37
CA GLY A 95 9.99 -9.21 10.41
C GLY A 95 9.57 -10.25 9.38
N TYR A 96 10.05 -10.12 8.16
CA TYR A 96 9.66 -10.97 7.03
C TYR A 96 10.84 -11.22 6.10
N TYR A 97 10.68 -12.14 5.17
CA TYR A 97 11.71 -12.47 4.19
C TYR A 97 11.25 -12.08 2.80
N VAL A 98 12.17 -11.55 2.01
CA VAL A 98 11.91 -11.23 0.60
C VAL A 98 12.98 -11.87 -0.27
N ARG A 99 12.57 -12.35 -1.43
CA ARG A 99 13.49 -12.63 -2.55
C ARG A 99 12.94 -12.00 -3.82
N PHE A 100 13.85 -11.54 -4.67
CA PHE A 100 13.53 -11.07 -6.02
C PHE A 100 13.87 -12.17 -7.02
N GLY A 101 12.86 -12.62 -7.77
CA GLY A 101 12.92 -13.78 -8.66
C GLY A 101 12.79 -15.12 -7.93
N LEU A 102 12.43 -16.17 -8.69
CA LEU A 102 12.26 -17.54 -8.15
C LEU A 102 13.56 -18.15 -7.63
N LEU A 103 14.70 -17.76 -8.21
CA LEU A 103 16.04 -18.20 -7.83
C LEU A 103 16.77 -17.18 -6.94
N GLY A 104 16.09 -16.09 -6.55
CA GLY A 104 16.64 -15.09 -5.66
C GLY A 104 16.95 -15.66 -4.29
N ARG A 105 17.99 -15.11 -3.64
CA ARG A 105 18.29 -15.42 -2.24
C ARG A 105 17.27 -14.74 -1.33
N TRP A 106 16.85 -15.45 -0.30
CA TRP A 106 16.02 -14.87 0.76
C TRP A 106 16.83 -13.87 1.57
N GLN A 107 16.26 -12.69 1.75
CA GLN A 107 16.81 -11.60 2.54
C GLN A 107 15.87 -11.30 3.71
N PRO A 108 16.37 -11.26 4.95
CA PRO A 108 15.55 -10.86 6.09
C PRO A 108 15.30 -9.34 6.04
N VAL A 109 14.07 -8.95 6.32
CA VAL A 109 13.59 -7.58 6.38
C VAL A 109 12.98 -7.33 7.75
N ARG A 110 13.39 -6.24 8.39
CA ARG A 110 12.88 -5.84 9.72
C ARG A 110 11.43 -5.37 9.61
N ALA A 111 10.69 -5.50 10.72
CA ALA A 111 9.34 -4.96 10.84
C ALA A 111 9.32 -3.46 10.47
N GLY A 112 8.32 -3.05 9.68
CA GLY A 112 8.10 -1.66 9.28
C GLY A 112 9.03 -1.14 8.17
N VAL A 113 10.05 -1.90 7.75
CA VAL A 113 10.88 -1.54 6.58
C VAL A 113 10.11 -1.90 5.32
N TRP A 114 10.10 -0.98 4.35
CA TRP A 114 9.35 -1.11 3.11
C TRP A 114 10.20 -1.70 1.98
N ILE A 115 9.57 -2.54 1.18
CA ILE A 115 10.16 -3.13 -0.02
C ILE A 115 9.46 -2.53 -1.21
N LYS A 116 10.25 -1.84 -2.05
CA LYS A 116 9.78 -1.32 -3.33
C LYS A 116 9.57 -2.48 -4.30
N ILE A 117 8.51 -2.40 -5.09
CA ILE A 117 8.29 -3.19 -6.29
C ILE A 117 8.09 -2.24 -7.47
N ASP A 118 8.35 -2.74 -8.67
CA ASP A 118 8.04 -2.01 -9.90
C ASP A 118 6.60 -2.29 -10.35
N SER A 119 6.03 -1.43 -11.19
CA SER A 119 4.70 -1.63 -11.74
C SER A 119 4.56 -2.94 -12.54
N ALA A 120 5.67 -3.52 -13.00
CA ALA A 120 5.69 -4.83 -13.68
C ALA A 120 5.80 -6.03 -12.73
N GLN A 121 5.81 -5.83 -11.42
CA GLN A 121 6.11 -6.87 -10.45
C GLN A 121 4.90 -7.22 -9.58
N THR A 122 4.83 -8.49 -9.20
CA THR A 122 3.92 -9.02 -8.19
C THR A 122 4.72 -9.56 -7.01
N ALA A 123 4.42 -9.08 -5.81
CA ALA A 123 4.89 -9.66 -4.56
C ALA A 123 3.89 -10.70 -4.04
N LYS A 124 4.24 -11.98 -4.11
CA LYS A 124 3.44 -13.08 -3.55
C LYS A 124 4.00 -13.47 -2.20
N CYS A 125 3.22 -13.26 -1.14
CA CYS A 125 3.62 -13.51 0.24
C CYS A 125 2.83 -14.67 0.84
N ASP A 126 3.54 -15.70 1.29
CA ASP A 126 2.96 -16.84 1.99
C ASP A 126 3.61 -17.05 3.36
N ALA A 127 2.98 -17.84 4.24
CA ALA A 127 3.47 -18.06 5.58
C ALA A 127 4.34 -19.33 5.63
N ARG A 128 5.61 -19.18 6.02
CA ARG A 128 6.56 -20.29 6.23
C ARG A 128 7.33 -20.07 7.51
N ASP A 129 7.53 -21.14 8.28
CA ASP A 129 8.35 -21.11 9.50
C ASP A 129 7.97 -19.97 10.47
N GLY A 130 6.67 -19.67 10.58
CA GLY A 130 6.14 -18.63 11.45
C GLY A 130 6.37 -17.18 10.98
N ALA A 131 6.86 -16.97 9.75
CA ALA A 131 7.11 -15.64 9.18
C ALA A 131 6.56 -15.48 7.74
N PRO A 132 6.22 -14.25 7.32
CA PRO A 132 5.92 -13.97 5.92
C PRO A 132 7.15 -14.17 5.04
N HIS A 133 6.96 -14.86 3.93
CA HIS A 133 7.96 -15.06 2.88
C HIS A 133 7.39 -14.55 1.56
N CYS A 134 7.95 -13.48 1.03
CA CYS A 134 7.48 -12.81 -0.17
C CYS A 134 8.43 -13.04 -1.35
N THR A 135 7.92 -13.62 -2.42
CA THR A 135 8.62 -13.72 -3.71
C THR A 135 8.14 -12.59 -4.62
N VAL A 136 9.06 -11.75 -5.08
CA VAL A 136 8.78 -10.67 -6.05
C VAL A 136 9.19 -11.15 -7.44
N THR A 137 8.24 -11.23 -8.38
CA THR A 137 8.49 -11.64 -9.77
C THR A 137 7.82 -10.70 -10.74
N TYR A 138 8.34 -10.63 -11.97
CA TYR A 138 7.62 -9.98 -13.07
C TYR A 138 6.33 -10.77 -13.40
N GLY A 139 5.25 -10.04 -13.63
CA GLY A 139 3.91 -10.58 -13.92
C GLY A 139 3.32 -10.04 -15.21
#